data_AF-A0A183BBC7-F1
#
_entry.id   AF-A0A183BBC7-F1
#
_cell.length_a   1.000
_cell.length_b   1.000
_cell.length_c   1.000
_cell.angle_alpha   90.00
_cell.angle_beta   90.00
_cell.angle_gamma   90.00
#
_symmetry.space_group_name_H-M   'P 1'
#
loop_
_entity.id
_entity.type
_entity.pdbx_description
1 polymer ?
#
loop_
_entity_poly.entity_id
_entity_poly.type
_entity_poly.pdbx_seq_one_letter_code
_entity_poly.pdbx_strand_id
1 'polypeptide(L)'
;LSEVADGGKVTLYLRDLGPQIGWRTVFLAEYSGPLVIYFTMWALRQPELQNPFFEPVQTHIGLRRLACLCWCGHYTKRILETLFVHRFSHATMPLFNVFRNCGYYFGFALFVSYFVNHPLYTLPSKLPFSSFS
;
A
#
# COMPACT_ATOMS: atom_id res chain seq x y z
N LEU A 1 24.29 7.43 -21.70
CA LEU A 1 25.29 6.73 -22.52
C LEU A 1 26.00 7.81 -23.32
N SER A 2 27.20 8.21 -22.91
CA SER A 2 28.03 9.17 -23.65
C SER A 2 29.10 8.38 -24.38
N GLU A 3 28.99 8.30 -25.69
CA GLU A 3 29.97 7.64 -26.57
C GLU A 3 30.96 8.71 -27.03
N VAL A 4 32.21 8.62 -26.59
CA VAL A 4 33.33 9.41 -27.12
C VAL A 4 34.11 8.47 -28.02
N ALA A 5 33.93 8.60 -29.32
CA ALA A 5 34.65 7.81 -30.32
C ALA A 5 35.98 8.50 -30.65
N ASP A 6 37.07 7.96 -30.11
CA ASP A 6 38.44 8.27 -30.55
C ASP A 6 39.05 6.99 -31.11
N GLY A 7 39.40 7.00 -32.41
CA GLY A 7 40.21 5.99 -33.09
C GLY A 7 39.90 4.52 -32.80
N GLY A 8 38.70 4.02 -33.14
CA GLY A 8 38.38 2.59 -33.17
C GLY A 8 38.27 1.88 -31.81
N LYS A 9 38.42 2.60 -30.69
CA LYS A 9 38.20 2.06 -29.33
C LYS A 9 36.86 2.54 -28.78
N VAL A 10 35.90 1.62 -28.71
CA VAL A 10 34.65 1.83 -27.96
C VAL A 10 34.96 1.66 -26.47
N THR A 11 35.02 2.76 -25.72
CA THR A 11 35.25 2.74 -24.27
C THR A 11 33.91 2.74 -23.54
N LEU A 12 33.48 1.57 -23.06
CA LEU A 12 32.24 1.41 -22.30
C LEU A 12 32.46 1.77 -20.83
N TYR A 13 31.88 2.88 -20.39
CA TYR A 13 31.82 3.23 -18.96
C TYR A 13 30.62 2.56 -18.31
N LEU A 14 30.85 1.44 -17.64
CA LEU A 14 29.86 0.78 -16.79
C LEU A 14 29.86 1.46 -15.41
N ARG A 15 28.71 2.03 -15.02
CA ARG A 15 28.50 2.58 -13.69
C ARG A 15 27.81 1.52 -12.83
N ASP A 16 28.46 1.07 -11.76
CA ASP A 16 27.82 0.20 -10.78
C ASP A 16 26.81 0.99 -9.93
N LEU A 17 25.54 0.60 -9.99
CA LEU A 17 24.44 1.23 -9.23
C LEU A 17 24.12 0.53 -7.90
N GLY A 18 24.98 -0.42 -7.48
CA GLY A 18 24.80 -1.21 -6.27
C GLY A 18 23.69 -2.28 -6.39
N PRO A 19 23.26 -2.87 -5.26
CA PRO A 19 22.25 -3.92 -5.23
C PRO A 19 20.92 -3.43 -5.83
N GLN A 20 20.47 -4.11 -6.88
CA GLN A 20 19.29 -3.77 -7.65
C GLN A 20 18.23 -4.87 -7.55
N ILE A 21 16.98 -4.46 -7.43
CA ILE A 21 15.82 -5.34 -7.34
C ILE A 21 14.81 -5.00 -8.44
N GLY A 22 14.12 -6.02 -8.95
CA GLY A 22 13.14 -5.84 -10.02
C GLY A 22 11.95 -4.99 -9.56
N TRP A 23 11.46 -4.10 -10.42
CA TRP A 23 10.31 -3.24 -10.09
C TRP A 23 9.06 -4.02 -9.70
N ARG A 24 8.84 -5.19 -10.31
CA ARG A 24 7.72 -6.07 -9.97
C ARG A 24 7.74 -6.49 -8.50
N THR A 25 8.90 -6.89 -7.99
CA THR A 25 9.05 -7.27 -6.57
C THR A 25 8.90 -6.08 -5.62
N VAL A 26 9.36 -4.89 -6.03
CA VAL A 26 9.16 -3.66 -5.25
C VAL A 26 7.67 -3.33 -5.12
N PHE A 27 6.95 -3.30 -6.23
CA PHE A 27 5.52 -3.00 -6.26
C PHE A 27 4.70 -4.01 -5.46
N LEU A 28 5.03 -5.29 -5.55
CA LEU A 28 4.36 -6.32 -4.76
C LEU A 28 4.59 -6.12 -3.26
N ALA A 29 5.83 -5.87 -2.84
CA ALA A 29 6.15 -5.59 -1.45
C ALA A 29 5.42 -4.33 -0.95
N GLU A 30 5.47 -3.25 -1.72
CA GLU A 30 4.86 -1.95 -1.41
C GLU A 30 3.34 -2.05 -1.20
N TYR A 31 2.62 -2.79 -2.04
CA TYR A 31 1.15 -2.91 -1.94
C TYR A 31 0.67 -4.06 -1.04
N SER A 32 1.51 -5.06 -0.78
CA SER A 32 1.17 -6.12 0.17
C SER A 32 1.04 -5.60 1.61
N GLY A 33 1.89 -4.65 2.01
CA GLY A 33 1.86 -4.09 3.36
C GLY A 33 0.55 -3.39 3.71
N PRO A 34 0.05 -2.43 2.91
CA PRO A 34 -1.23 -1.78 3.17
C PRO A 34 -2.41 -2.75 3.28
N LEU A 35 -2.39 -3.84 2.52
CA LEU A 35 -3.42 -4.88 2.60
C LEU A 35 -3.34 -5.64 3.92
N VAL A 36 -2.14 -6.11 4.29
CA VAL A 36 -1.92 -6.88 5.52
C VAL A 36 -2.15 -6.02 6.76
N ILE A 37 -1.61 -4.80 6.79
CA ILE A 37 -1.72 -3.89 7.94
C ILE A 37 -3.17 -3.52 8.20
N TYR A 38 -3.92 -3.12 7.16
CA TYR A 38 -5.31 -2.74 7.33
C TYR A 38 -6.17 -3.92 7.79
N PHE A 39 -6.00 -5.09 7.15
CA PHE A 39 -6.73 -6.30 7.53
C PHE A 39 -6.41 -6.72 8.97
N THR A 40 -5.14 -6.70 9.36
CA THR A 40 -4.70 -7.04 10.72
C THR A 40 -5.29 -6.06 11.74
N MET A 41 -5.21 -4.74 11.50
CA MET A 41 -5.80 -3.74 12.40
C MET A 41 -7.32 -3.88 12.54
N TRP A 42 -8.01 -4.20 11.44
CA TRP A 42 -9.44 -4.48 11.46
C TRP A 42 -9.75 -5.76 12.26
N ALA A 43 -9.00 -6.83 12.06
CA ALA A 43 -9.15 -8.12 12.75
C ALA A 43 -8.84 -8.03 14.25
N LEU A 44 -7.78 -7.31 14.62
CA LEU A 44 -7.37 -7.14 16.03
C LEU A 44 -8.38 -6.34 16.86
N ARG A 45 -9.22 -5.54 16.21
CA ARG A 45 -10.26 -4.71 16.84
C ARG A 45 -11.67 -5.28 16.69
N GLN A 46 -11.78 -6.55 16.28
CA GLN A 46 -13.05 -7.27 16.29
C GLN A 46 -13.40 -7.66 17.74
N PRO A 47 -14.67 -7.47 18.16
CA PRO A 47 -15.10 -7.80 19.52
C PRO A 47 -14.90 -9.28 19.88
N GLU A 48 -14.91 -10.17 18.89
CA GLU A 48 -14.74 -11.61 19.05
C GLU A 48 -13.32 -12.01 19.48
N LEU A 49 -12.30 -11.20 19.18
CA LEU A 49 -10.91 -11.54 19.47
C LEU A 49 -10.47 -11.19 20.89
N GLN A 50 -11.27 -10.40 21.63
CA GLN A 50 -11.02 -9.99 23.02
C GLN A 50 -9.56 -9.61 23.31
N ASN A 51 -9.02 -8.68 22.52
CA ASN A 51 -7.61 -8.30 22.60
C ASN A 51 -7.36 -7.35 23.80
N PRO A 52 -6.41 -7.65 24.71
CA PRO A 52 -6.10 -6.78 25.84
C PRO A 52 -5.40 -5.46 25.45
N PHE A 53 -4.81 -5.37 24.25
CA PHE A 53 -4.07 -4.18 23.80
C PHE A 53 -4.91 -3.18 23.01
N PHE A 54 -6.03 -3.64 22.42
CA PHE A 54 -6.87 -2.81 21.57
C PHE A 54 -8.32 -2.92 22.00
N GLU A 55 -8.92 -1.79 22.36
CA GLU A 55 -10.33 -1.74 22.72
C GLU A 55 -11.20 -2.23 21.55
N PRO A 56 -12.10 -3.20 21.80
CA PRO A 56 -13.00 -3.70 20.78
C PRO A 56 -14.01 -2.64 20.39
N VAL A 57 -14.20 -2.45 19.08
CA VAL A 57 -15.13 -1.44 18.56
C VAL A 57 -16.43 -2.13 18.14
N GLN A 58 -17.52 -1.82 18.85
CA GLN A 58 -18.85 -2.39 18.60
C GLN A 58 -19.74 -1.50 17.71
N THR A 59 -19.29 -0.26 17.43
CA THR A 59 -20.03 0.71 16.63
C THR A 59 -19.79 0.53 15.12
N HIS A 60 -20.81 0.85 14.32
CA HIS A 60 -20.75 0.94 12.85
C HIS A 60 -20.12 -0.26 12.13
N ILE A 61 -20.40 -1.49 12.60
CA ILE A 61 -19.81 -2.72 12.07
C ILE A 61 -19.99 -2.88 10.55
N GLY A 62 -21.15 -2.48 10.00
CA GLY A 62 -21.43 -2.55 8.56
C GLY A 62 -20.55 -1.61 7.73
N LEU A 63 -20.39 -0.36 8.18
CA LEU A 63 -19.54 0.62 7.49
C LEU A 63 -18.07 0.19 7.52
N ARG A 64 -17.60 -0.33 8.66
CA ARG A 64 -16.22 -0.82 8.81
C ARG A 64 -15.94 -2.04 7.95
N ARG A 65 -16.89 -2.98 7.86
CA ARG A 65 -16.82 -4.12 6.93
C ARG A 65 -16.73 -3.64 5.49
N LEU A 66 -17.58 -2.68 5.09
CA LEU A 66 -17.52 -2.10 3.75
C LEU A 66 -16.19 -1.38 3.49
N ALA A 67 -15.70 -0.57 4.43
CA ALA A 67 -14.42 0.12 4.32
C ALA A 67 -13.27 -0.87 4.17
N CYS A 68 -13.27 -1.95 4.95
CA CYS A 68 -12.29 -3.04 4.83
C CYS A 68 -12.38 -3.73 3.47
N LEU A 69 -13.58 -4.08 3.00
CA LEU A 69 -13.79 -4.70 1.70
C LEU A 69 -13.31 -3.80 0.56
N CYS A 70 -13.65 -2.50 0.59
CA CYS A 70 -13.20 -1.52 -0.39
C CYS A 70 -11.68 -1.36 -0.38
N TRP A 71 -11.06 -1.30 0.81
CA TRP A 71 -9.61 -1.19 0.96
C TRP A 71 -8.90 -2.44 0.43
N CYS A 72 -9.27 -3.62 0.93
CA CYS A 72 -8.71 -4.89 0.49
C CYS A 72 -8.93 -5.11 -1.02
N GLY A 73 -10.13 -4.81 -1.52
CA GLY A 73 -10.46 -4.89 -2.94
C GLY A 73 -9.59 -3.96 -3.80
N HIS A 74 -9.43 -2.70 -3.38
CA HIS A 74 -8.57 -1.73 -4.06
C HIS A 74 -7.12 -2.23 -4.18
N TYR A 75 -6.50 -2.62 -3.07
CA TYR A 75 -5.11 -3.06 -3.07
C TYR A 75 -4.92 -4.42 -3.75
N THR A 76 -5.90 -5.33 -3.65
CA THR A 76 -5.87 -6.60 -4.39
C THR A 76 -5.90 -6.35 -5.89
N LYS A 77 -6.79 -5.47 -6.36
CA LYS A 77 -6.85 -5.07 -7.78
C LYS A 77 -5.52 -4.46 -8.23
N ARG A 78 -4.90 -3.58 -7.44
CA ARG A 78 -3.57 -3.01 -7.73
C ARG A 78 -2.46 -4.07 -7.85
N ILE A 79 -2.47 -5.08 -6.97
CA ILE A 79 -1.53 -6.20 -7.02
C ILE A 79 -1.75 -7.04 -8.29
N LEU A 80 -3.01 -7.38 -8.61
CA LEU A 80 -3.36 -8.13 -9.80
C LEU A 80 -3.01 -7.37 -11.09
N GLU A 81 -3.28 -6.07 -11.16
CA GLU A 81 -2.85 -5.22 -12.27
C GLU A 81 -1.34 -5.27 -12.46
N THR A 82 -0.59 -5.20 -11.36
CA THR A 82 0.87 -5.30 -11.39
C THR A 82 1.36 -6.67 -11.88
N LEU A 83 0.65 -7.74 -11.54
CA LEU A 83 1.03 -9.11 -11.91
C LEU A 83 0.72 -9.45 -13.37
N PHE A 84 -0.43 -8.99 -13.89
CA PHE A 84 -0.98 -9.45 -15.16
C PHE A 84 -0.95 -8.40 -16.27
N VAL A 85 -1.19 -7.14 -15.94
CA VAL A 85 -1.42 -6.07 -16.94
C VAL A 85 -0.20 -5.14 -17.05
N HIS A 86 0.51 -4.93 -15.95
CA HIS A 86 1.55 -3.93 -15.89
C HIS A 86 2.86 -4.43 -16.50
N ARG A 87 3.32 -3.72 -17.54
CA ARG A 87 4.64 -3.91 -18.13
C ARG A 87 5.57 -2.81 -17.65
N PHE A 88 6.54 -3.16 -16.82
CA PHE A 88 7.56 -2.23 -16.35
C PHE A 88 8.54 -1.87 -17.48
N SER A 89 8.76 -0.57 -17.69
CA SER A 89 9.72 -0.03 -18.68
C SER A 89 11.15 -0.01 -18.14
N HIS A 90 11.32 0.22 -16.85
CA HIS A 90 12.60 0.06 -16.16
C HIS A 90 12.70 -1.35 -15.57
N ALA A 91 13.88 -1.98 -15.71
CA ALA A 91 14.08 -3.34 -15.22
C ALA A 91 14.25 -3.38 -13.69
N THR A 92 14.88 -2.37 -13.10
CA THR A 92 15.39 -2.43 -11.72
C THR A 92 15.37 -1.10 -10.98
N MET A 93 15.33 -1.17 -9.64
CA MET A 93 15.43 -0.06 -8.69
C MET A 93 16.53 -0.36 -7.66
N PRO A 94 17.24 0.66 -7.12
CA PRO A 94 18.12 0.48 -5.98
C PRO A 94 17.37 -0.04 -4.74
N LEU A 95 17.93 -1.06 -4.07
CA LEU A 95 17.28 -1.75 -2.95
C LEU A 95 16.87 -0.83 -1.79
N PHE A 96 17.67 0.17 -1.45
CA PHE A 96 17.39 1.08 -0.33
C PHE A 96 16.11 1.90 -0.52
N ASN A 97 15.72 2.17 -1.76
CA ASN A 97 14.49 2.92 -2.04
C ASN A 97 13.24 2.11 -1.72
N VAL A 98 13.32 0.77 -1.74
CA VAL A 98 12.22 -0.11 -1.36
C VAL A 98 11.77 0.15 0.07
N PHE A 99 12.72 0.28 1.01
CA PHE A 99 12.39 0.54 2.40
C PHE A 99 11.70 1.89 2.60
N ARG A 100 12.12 2.93 1.85
CA ARG A 100 11.49 4.25 1.90
C ARG A 100 10.07 4.24 1.34
N ASN A 101 9.88 3.58 0.19
CA ASN A 101 8.55 3.41 -0.41
C ASN A 101 7.64 2.59 0.50
N CYS A 102 8.09 1.41 0.94
CA CYS A 102 7.31 0.56 1.83
C CYS A 102 6.96 1.31 3.14
N GLY A 103 7.93 1.97 3.77
CA GLY A 103 7.68 2.76 4.98
C GLY A 103 6.58 3.82 4.80
N TYR A 104 6.59 4.53 3.67
CA TYR A 104 5.56 5.51 3.35
C TYR A 104 4.15 4.89 3.26
N TYR A 105 3.99 3.86 2.43
CA TYR A 105 2.67 3.22 2.24
C TYR A 105 2.20 2.46 3.48
N PHE A 106 3.11 1.78 4.17
CA PHE A 106 2.79 0.98 5.35
C PHE A 106 2.39 1.89 6.51
N GLY A 107 3.13 2.98 6.73
CA GLY A 107 2.80 3.99 7.74
C GLY A 107 1.46 4.66 7.46
N PHE A 108 1.19 5.02 6.20
CA PHE A 108 -0.10 5.62 5.83
C PHE A 108 -1.26 4.62 6.00
N ALA A 109 -1.06 3.35 5.65
CA ALA A 109 -2.05 2.31 5.88
C ALA A 109 -2.34 2.08 7.37
N LEU A 110 -1.31 2.10 8.22
CA LEU A 110 -1.47 2.03 9.67
C LEU A 110 -2.26 3.24 10.19
N PHE A 111 -1.91 4.45 9.75
CA PHE A 111 -2.60 5.67 10.12
C PHE A 111 -4.08 5.61 9.75
N VAL A 112 -4.42 5.36 8.48
CA VAL A 112 -5.82 5.29 8.02
C VAL A 112 -6.59 4.18 8.72
N SER A 113 -6.01 2.97 8.83
CA SER A 113 -6.68 1.84 9.48
C SER A 113 -6.95 2.10 10.96
N TYR A 114 -6.05 2.81 11.66
CA TYR A 114 -6.22 3.20 13.05
C TYR A 114 -7.41 4.15 13.22
N PHE A 115 -7.47 5.24 12.45
CA PHE A 115 -8.55 6.23 12.58
C PHE A 115 -9.91 5.70 12.17
N VAL A 116 -9.99 4.91 11.09
CA VAL A 116 -11.25 4.32 10.62
C VAL A 116 -11.79 3.26 11.60
N ASN A 117 -10.91 2.58 12.31
CA ASN A 117 -11.29 1.57 13.30
C ASN A 117 -11.18 2.06 14.75
N HIS A 118 -11.14 3.38 14.96
CA HIS A 118 -11.06 3.94 16.30
C HIS A 118 -12.43 3.88 17.00
N PRO A 119 -12.51 3.56 18.31
CA PRO A 119 -13.79 3.48 19.05
C PRO A 119 -14.56 4.82 19.03
N LEU A 120 -13.84 5.94 19.05
CA LEU A 120 -14.40 7.29 18.98
C LEU A 120 -14.64 7.78 17.55
N TYR A 121 -14.72 6.88 16.57
CA TYR A 121 -15.00 7.27 15.19
C TYR A 121 -16.40 7.90 15.08
N THR A 122 -16.45 9.17 14.70
CA THR A 122 -17.69 9.91 14.46
C THR A 122 -18.01 9.92 12.98
N LEU A 123 -19.26 9.65 12.64
CA LEU A 123 -19.74 9.78 11.27
C LEU A 123 -19.68 11.25 10.85
N PRO A 124 -19.39 11.55 9.56
CA PRO A 124 -19.62 12.89 9.04
C PRO A 124 -21.09 13.24 9.25
N SER A 125 -21.36 14.48 9.70
CA SER A 125 -22.71 15.00 9.88
C SER A 125 -23.54 14.74 8.62
N LYS A 126 -24.78 14.25 8.79
CA LYS A 126 -25.69 13.91 7.68
C LYS A 126 -25.68 15.05 6.65
N LEU A 127 -25.22 14.76 5.44
CA LEU A 127 -25.47 15.64 4.31
C LEU A 127 -26.99 15.80 4.17
N PRO A 128 -27.52 17.02 3.93
CA PRO A 128 -28.94 17.24 3.71
C PRO A 128 -29.34 16.72 2.33
N PHE A 129 -29.27 15.40 2.13
CA PHE A 129 -29.76 14.72 0.92
C PHE A 129 -30.99 13.87 1.29
N SER A 130 -31.89 14.47 2.05
CA SER A 130 -33.24 13.98 2.32
C SER A 130 -34.24 14.96 1.70
N SER A 131 -34.16 15.17 0.39
CA SER A 131 -35.20 15.90 -0.35
C SER A 131 -35.10 15.63 -1.85
N PHE A 132 -35.22 14.37 -2.25
CA PHE A 132 -35.64 14.01 -3.60
C PHE A 132 -36.47 12.73 -3.46
N SER A 133 -37.72 12.94 -3.06
CA SER A 133 -38.81 11.97 -3.22
C SER A 133 -39.50 12.22 -4.55
#